data_AF-A0ABD1LPM4-F1
#
_entry.id   AF-A0ABD1LPM4-F1
#
_cell.length_a   1.000
_cell.length_b   1.000
_cell.length_c   1.000
_cell.angle_alpha   90.00
_cell.angle_beta   90.00
_cell.angle_gamma   90.00
#
_symmetry.space_group_name_H-M   'P 1'
#
loop_
_entity.id
_entity.type
_entity.pdbx_description
1 polymer ?
#
loop_
_entity_poly.entity_id
_entity_poly.type
_entity_poly.pdbx_seq_one_letter_code
_entity_poly.pdbx_strand_id
1 'polypeptide(L)'
;MVVRIRLARLGCRNHPFYRVVVTDSKTTRDGKQLEVVGFYNPVAAKDDEKRVRLKMERVKYWLSVGAQPTEPVQRLLLRAEHQAPPLSVNGHNLNLNQPTIARHNGISPEAIFSIGLQV
;
A
#
# COMPACT_ATOMS: atom_id res chain seq x y z
N MET A 1 -20.36 17.85 6.85
CA MET A 1 -19.11 17.82 7.64
C MET A 1 -18.40 16.51 7.32
N VAL A 2 -17.11 16.52 7.00
CA VAL A 2 -16.38 15.32 6.54
C VAL A 2 -15.31 14.96 7.56
N VAL A 3 -15.35 13.73 8.07
CA VAL A 3 -14.30 13.21 8.96
C VAL A 3 -13.10 12.79 8.11
N ARG A 4 -11.90 13.27 8.48
CA ARG A 4 -10.66 12.96 7.78
C ARG A 4 -9.67 12.28 8.72
N ILE A 5 -8.95 11.32 8.16
CA ILE A 5 -7.76 10.74 8.80
C ILE A 5 -6.54 11.47 8.21
N ARG A 6 -5.88 12.28 9.04
CA ARG A 6 -4.78 13.16 8.60
C ARG A 6 -3.60 13.14 9.56
N LEU A 7 -2.47 13.68 9.11
CA LEU A 7 -1.28 13.87 9.94
C LEU A 7 -1.33 15.22 10.65
N ALA A 8 -1.28 15.21 11.98
CA ALA A 8 -1.03 16.39 12.80
C ALA A 8 0.47 16.50 13.06
N ARG A 9 1.04 17.71 12.90
CA ARG A 9 2.49 17.91 13.03
C ARG A 9 2.81 18.19 14.49
N LEU A 10 3.84 17.51 14.96
CA LEU A 10 4.48 17.70 16.26
C LEU A 10 6.00 17.74 16.08
N GLY A 11 6.69 17.94 17.20
CA GLY A 11 8.14 17.98 17.27
C GLY A 11 8.69 19.39 17.10
N CYS A 12 10.01 19.45 17.09
CA CYS A 12 10.77 20.69 17.06
C CYS A 12 11.21 21.02 15.63
N ARG A 13 11.83 22.20 15.45
CA ARG A 13 12.53 22.53 14.21
C ARG A 13 13.52 21.40 13.86
N ASN A 14 13.53 20.99 12.60
CA ASN A 14 14.36 19.90 12.06
C ASN A 14 14.15 18.49 12.65
N HIS A 15 13.20 18.32 13.57
CA HIS A 15 12.82 17.01 14.12
C HIS A 15 11.29 16.82 14.01
N PRO A 16 10.77 16.59 12.78
CA PRO A 16 9.34 16.40 12.58
C PRO A 16 8.87 15.07 13.20
N PHE A 17 7.77 15.13 13.91
CA PHE A 17 7.03 13.96 14.41
C PHE A 17 5.56 14.14 14.04
N TYR A 18 4.84 13.07 13.70
CA TYR A 18 3.45 13.18 13.30
C TYR A 18 2.56 12.27 14.14
N ARG A 19 1.37 12.77 14.50
CA ARG A 19 0.27 11.94 14.99
C ARG A 19 -0.68 11.66 13.84
N VAL A 20 -1.16 10.43 13.74
CA VAL A 20 -2.25 10.07 12.85
C VAL A 20 -3.55 10.30 13.64
N VAL A 21 -4.33 11.27 13.19
CA VAL A 21 -5.49 11.76 13.92
C VAL A 21 -6.75 11.68 13.06
N VAL A 22 -7.87 11.43 13.74
CA VAL A 22 -9.21 11.49 13.17
C VAL A 22 -9.84 12.79 13.63
N THR A 23 -10.29 13.61 12.69
CA THR A 23 -10.90 14.92 12.99
C THR A 23 -11.83 15.37 11.87
N ASP A 24 -12.69 16.35 12.14
CA ASP A 24 -13.43 17.02 11.08
C ASP A 24 -12.47 17.81 10.18
N SER A 25 -12.70 17.74 8.87
CA SER A 25 -12.08 18.53 7.82
C SER A 25 -11.84 20.02 8.15
N LYS A 26 -12.78 20.68 8.84
CA LYS A 26 -12.75 22.12 9.09
C LYS A 26 -11.86 22.54 10.26
N THR A 27 -11.35 21.59 11.04
CA THR A 27 -10.51 21.92 12.21
C THR A 27 -9.09 22.30 11.80
N THR A 28 -8.46 23.17 12.61
CA THR A 28 -7.04 23.52 12.45
C THR A 28 -6.15 22.28 12.57
N ARG A 29 -5.00 22.27 11.89
CA ARG A 29 -4.11 21.09 11.78
C ARG A 29 -3.86 20.40 13.12
N ASP A 30 -3.49 21.20 14.12
CA ASP A 30 -3.10 20.74 15.46
C ASP A 30 -4.20 21.02 16.52
N GLY A 31 -5.42 21.39 16.08
CA GLY A 31 -6.56 21.70 16.95
C GLY A 31 -7.29 20.47 17.47
N LYS A 32 -8.56 20.62 17.90
CA LYS A 32 -9.35 19.53 18.50
C LYS A 32 -9.45 18.32 17.56
N GLN A 33 -9.07 17.15 18.07
CA GLN A 33 -9.23 15.87 17.38
C GLN A 33 -10.31 15.02 18.07
N LEU A 34 -10.91 14.10 17.31
CA LEU A 34 -11.84 13.10 17.85
C LEU A 34 -11.07 11.97 18.52
N GLU A 35 -10.04 11.47 17.82
CA GLU A 35 -9.23 10.34 18.29
C GLU A 35 -7.81 10.39 17.69
N VAL A 36 -6.82 9.96 18.46
CA VAL A 36 -5.46 9.71 17.98
C VAL A 36 -5.30 8.21 17.74
N VAL A 37 -5.21 7.82 16.47
CA VAL A 37 -5.15 6.41 16.05
C VAL A 37 -3.72 5.89 15.89
N GLY A 38 -2.72 6.77 15.94
CA GLY A 38 -1.32 6.35 15.90
C GLY A 38 -0.32 7.48 15.76
N PHE A 39 0.92 7.11 15.43
CA PHE A 39 2.01 8.05 15.20
C PHE A 39 2.92 7.61 14.05
N TYR A 40 3.61 8.58 13.48
CA TYR A 40 4.57 8.42 12.41
C TYR A 40 5.80 9.30 12.65
N ASN A 41 6.97 8.66 12.72
CA ASN A 41 8.27 9.31 12.79
C ASN A 41 9.00 9.14 11.44
N PRO A 42 9.14 10.19 10.61
CA PRO A 42 9.83 10.09 9.33
C PRO A 42 11.35 9.94 9.47
N VAL A 43 11.93 10.32 10.62
CA VAL A 43 13.38 10.36 10.88
C VAL A 43 13.93 8.99 11.25
N ALA A 44 13.11 8.12 11.86
CA ALA A 44 13.50 6.75 12.20
C ALA A 44 13.88 5.95 10.95
N ALA A 45 14.72 4.91 11.08
CA ALA A 45 15.07 4.06 9.95
C ALA A 45 13.82 3.37 9.37
N LYS A 46 13.89 2.93 8.11
CA LYS A 46 12.74 2.29 7.43
C LYS A 46 12.31 1.00 8.12
N ASP A 47 13.27 0.28 8.68
CA ASP A 47 13.09 -1.03 9.30
C ASP A 47 12.77 -0.93 10.81
N ASP A 48 12.76 0.28 11.37
CA ASP A 48 12.41 0.48 12.77
C ASP A 48 10.90 0.36 12.98
N GLU A 49 10.48 -0.57 13.86
CA GLU A 49 9.09 -0.68 14.33
C GLU A 49 8.58 0.60 15.02
N LYS A 50 9.50 1.45 15.49
CA LYS A 50 9.19 2.75 16.09
C LYS A 50 8.85 3.81 15.05
N ARG A 51 9.06 3.54 13.76
CA ARG A 51 8.77 4.48 12.67
C ARG A 51 7.27 4.74 12.53
N VAL A 52 6.46 3.70 12.59
CA VAL A 52 5.00 3.78 12.44
C VAL A 52 4.35 2.88 13.49
N ARG A 53 3.45 3.44 14.30
CA ARG A 53 2.54 2.63 15.11
C ARG A 53 1.12 3.09 14.90
N LEU A 54 0.27 2.16 14.50
CA LEU A 54 -1.13 2.40 14.16
C LEU A 54 -2.02 1.40 14.90
N LYS A 55 -3.09 1.90 15.50
CA LYS A 55 -4.17 1.07 16.06
C LYS A 55 -5.09 0.64 14.92
N MET A 56 -4.75 -0.47 14.26
CA MET A 56 -5.44 -0.91 13.04
C MET A 56 -6.95 -1.13 13.23
N GLU A 57 -7.37 -1.62 14.40
CA GLU A 57 -8.79 -1.80 14.73
C GLU A 57 -9.58 -0.49 14.61
N ARG A 58 -9.03 0.59 15.17
CA ARG A 58 -9.66 1.91 15.17
C ARG A 58 -9.65 2.54 13.78
N VAL A 59 -8.55 2.37 13.05
CA VAL A 59 -8.46 2.84 11.66
C VAL A 59 -9.54 2.17 10.81
N LYS A 60 -9.68 0.85 10.89
CA LYS A 60 -10.70 0.09 10.15
C LYS A 60 -12.12 0.56 10.49
N TYR A 61 -12.40 0.79 11.77
CA TYR A 61 -13.68 1.34 12.21
C TYR A 61 -13.97 2.73 11.58
N TRP A 62 -13.00 3.64 11.60
CA TRP A 62 -13.21 4.96 11.03
C TRP A 62 -13.37 4.93 9.51
N LEU A 63 -12.65 4.03 8.82
CA LEU A 63 -12.86 3.78 7.40
C LEU A 63 -14.27 3.23 7.12
N SER A 64 -14.79 2.31 7.95
CA SER A 64 -16.14 1.78 7.77
C SER A 64 -17.25 2.81 8.03
N VAL A 65 -16.99 3.79 8.90
CA VAL A 65 -17.90 4.94 9.16
C VAL A 65 -17.85 5.97 8.02
N GLY A 66 -16.92 5.84 7.07
CA GLY A 66 -16.78 6.74 5.92
C GLY A 66 -15.78 7.88 6.13
N ALA A 67 -14.85 7.74 7.07
CA ALA A 67 -13.76 8.70 7.21
C ALA A 67 -12.82 8.63 5.99
N GLN A 68 -12.45 9.79 5.46
CA GLN A 68 -11.59 9.88 4.28
C GLN A 68 -10.12 10.09 4.67
N PRO A 69 -9.20 9.14 4.38
CA PRO A 69 -7.79 9.34 4.63
C PRO A 69 -7.17 10.31 3.62
N THR A 70 -6.19 11.10 4.07
CA THR A 70 -5.35 11.93 3.19
C THR A 70 -4.30 11.08 2.45
N GLU A 71 -3.81 11.53 1.30
CA GLU A 71 -2.80 10.83 0.50
C GLU A 71 -1.59 10.30 1.30
N PRO A 72 -0.90 11.08 2.17
CA PRO A 72 0.22 10.55 2.94
C PRO A 72 -0.22 9.47 3.94
N VAL A 73 -1.43 9.56 4.48
CA VAL A 73 -1.99 8.52 5.36
C VAL A 73 -2.30 7.25 4.58
N GLN A 74 -2.84 7.35 3.36
CA GLN A 74 -3.05 6.19 2.48
C GLN A 74 -1.73 5.46 2.22
N ARG A 75 -0.67 6.19 1.87
CA ARG A 75 0.67 5.60 1.69
C ARG A 75 1.21 4.93 2.96
N LEU A 76 0.93 5.50 4.14
CA LEU A 76 1.31 4.91 5.43
C LEU A 76 0.53 3.62 5.73
N LEU A 77 -0.78 3.61 5.46
CA LEU A 77 -1.63 2.43 5.64
C LEU A 77 -1.18 1.29 4.73
N LEU A 78 -0.97 1.58 3.44
CA LEU A 78 -0.45 0.60 2.49
C LEU A 78 0.87 -0.02 2.98
N ARG A 79 1.82 0.80 3.43
CA ARG A 79 3.09 0.28 3.96
C ARG A 79 2.90 -0.60 5.20
N ALA A 80 2.02 -0.19 6.10
CA ALA A 80 1.80 -0.91 7.36
C ALA A 80 1.06 -2.25 7.15
N GLU A 81 0.19 -2.34 6.14
CA GLU A 81 -0.46 -3.59 5.74
C GLU A 81 0.52 -4.58 5.12
N HIS A 82 1.49 -4.11 4.32
CA HIS A 82 2.54 -4.97 3.75
C HIS A 82 3.59 -5.42 4.78
N GLN A 83 3.74 -4.70 5.90
CA GLN A 83 4.59 -5.09 7.02
C GLN A 83 3.90 -6.01 8.02
N ALA A 84 2.59 -6.27 7.88
CA ALA A 84 1.98 -7.37 8.61
C ALA A 84 2.63 -8.68 8.12
N PRO A 85 2.99 -9.63 9.01
CA PRO A 85 3.28 -10.98 8.55
C PRO A 85 2.11 -11.41 7.68
N PRO A 86 2.34 -11.99 6.49
CA PRO A 86 1.24 -12.39 5.64
C PRO A 86 0.33 -13.27 6.49
N LEU A 87 -0.91 -12.82 6.69
CA LEU A 87 -1.94 -13.70 7.20
C LEU A 87 -1.97 -14.85 6.18
N SER A 88 -1.55 -16.05 6.61
CA SER A 88 -1.64 -17.24 5.77
C SER A 88 -3.12 -17.52 5.53
N VAL A 89 -3.67 -16.86 4.50
CA VAL A 89 -4.98 -17.18 3.95
C VAL A 89 -4.84 -18.50 3.21
N ASN A 90 -4.87 -19.59 3.97
CA ASN A 90 -5.18 -20.91 3.42
C ASN A 90 -6.63 -20.85 2.96
N GLY A 91 -6.84 -20.60 1.67
CA GLY A 91 -8.18 -20.40 1.12
C GLY A 91 -8.23 -20.27 -0.40
N HIS A 92 -8.12 -21.42 -1.06
CA HIS A 92 -8.73 -21.79 -2.35
C HIS A 92 -8.15 -21.21 -3.66
N ASN A 93 -7.67 -22.14 -4.49
CA ASN A 93 -7.34 -21.96 -5.90
C ASN A 93 -8.47 -21.26 -6.67
N LEU A 94 -8.19 -20.09 -7.22
CA LEU A 94 -8.94 -19.54 -8.35
C LEU A 94 -8.07 -19.68 -9.61
N ASN A 95 -8.36 -20.77 -10.32
CA ASN A 95 -7.94 -20.99 -11.70
C ASN A 95 -8.45 -19.83 -12.57
N LEU A 96 -7.57 -18.89 -12.93
CA LEU A 96 -7.83 -17.97 -14.02
C LEU A 96 -7.54 -18.69 -15.33
N ASN A 97 -8.60 -19.19 -15.96
CA ASN A 97 -8.64 -19.36 -17.41
C ASN A 97 -8.12 -18.08 -18.07
N GLN A 98 -6.88 -18.12 -18.58
CA GLN A 98 -6.38 -17.17 -19.56
C GLN A 98 -6.56 -17.79 -20.94
N PRO A 99 -7.42 -17.23 -21.83
CA PRO A 99 -7.27 -17.42 -23.25
C PRO A 99 -6.83 -16.10 -23.86
N THR A 100 -5.53 -15.92 -24.08
CA THR A 100 -5.02 -14.94 -25.06
C THR A 100 -3.96 -15.58 -25.94
N ILE A 101 -4.47 -16.26 -26.97
CA ILE A 101 -3.96 -16.39 -28.34
C ILE A 101 -2.44 -16.61 -28.44
N ALA A 102 -2.07 -17.88 -28.58
CA ALA A 102 -0.81 -18.32 -29.14
C ALA A 102 -0.54 -17.60 -30.46
N ARG A 103 0.56 -16.84 -30.53
CA ARG A 103 1.12 -16.42 -31.81
C ARG A 103 1.73 -17.67 -32.44
N HIS A 104 1.11 -18.06 -33.54
CA HIS A 104 1.47 -19.17 -34.40
C HIS A 104 3.00 -19.28 -34.64
N ASN A 105 3.49 -20.50 -34.43
CA ASN A 105 4.26 -21.32 -35.37
C ASN A 105 5.37 -20.64 -36.18
N GLY A 106 6.57 -21.15 -35.92
CA GLY A 106 7.76 -20.90 -36.72
C GLY A 106 7.60 -21.34 -38.17
N ILE A 107 8.20 -20.54 -39.03
CA ILE A 107 8.67 -20.90 -40.37
C ILE A 107 10.14 -20.45 -40.39
N SER A 108 11.02 -21.40 -40.65
CA SER A 108 12.48 -21.35 -40.59
C SER A 108 13.13 -20.71 -41.83
N PRO A 109 14.34 -20.10 -41.74
CA PRO A 109 15.18 -19.80 -42.90
C PRO A 109 16.33 -20.79 -43.19
N GLU A 110 16.74 -21.67 -42.27
CA GLU A 110 17.98 -22.47 -42.46
C GLU A 110 17.80 -23.97 -42.83
N ALA A 111 16.61 -24.43 -43.20
CA ALA A 111 16.40 -25.77 -43.75
C ALA A 111 16.77 -25.88 -45.25
N ILE A 112 17.94 -25.36 -45.66
CA ILE A 112 18.45 -25.41 -47.04
C ILE A 112 19.61 -26.40 -47.25
N PHE A 113 20.14 -27.04 -46.22
CA PHE A 113 21.23 -28.01 -46.44
C PHE A 113 20.89 -29.41 -45.93
N SER A 114 20.01 -30.08 -46.67
CA SER A 114 19.93 -31.54 -46.68
C SER A 114 19.93 -32.01 -48.14
N ILE A 115 20.95 -32.81 -48.47
CA ILE A 115 20.95 -33.84 -49.51
C ILE A 115 21.10 -33.37 -50.97
N GLY A 116 22.33 -33.51 -51.46
CA GLY A 116 22.63 -34.43 -52.57
C GLY A 116 22.00 -34.15 -53.92
N LEU A 117 22.78 -33.50 -54.81
CA LEU A 117 22.62 -33.65 -56.25
C LEU A 117 23.66 -34.65 -56.77
N GLN A 118 23.13 -35.60 -57.53
CA GLN A 118 23.77 -36.68 -58.28
C GLN A 118 24.44 -36.15 -59.56
N VAL A 119 25.63 -36.70 -59.87
CA VAL A 119 26.12 -37.30 -61.15
C VAL A 119 27.65 -37.40 -61.03
#